data_AF-X1M451-F1
#
_entry.id   AF-X1M451-F1
#
_cell.length_a   1.000
_cell.length_b   1.000
_cell.length_c   1.000
_cell.angle_alpha   90.00
_cell.angle_beta   90.00
_cell.angle_gamma   90.00
#
_symmetry.space_group_name_H-M   'P 1'
#
loop_
_entity.id
_entity.type
_entity.pdbx_description
1 polymer ?
#
loop_
_entity_poly.entity_id
_entity_poly.type
_entity_poly.pdbx_seq_one_letter_code
_entity_poly.pdbx_strand_id
1 'polypeptide(L)' 'EHNREHEQEFREWADKIAFLSKEVAQQLQEAAGRMAAASNNLEKARQVLAKNKEGD' A
#
# COMPACT_ATOMS: atom_id res chain seq x y z
N GLU A 1 -6.67 4.97 -5.55
CA GLU A 1 -5.86 4.93 -6.77
C GLU A 1 -4.41 5.23 -6.44
N HIS A 2 -4.09 6.45 -5.99
CA HIS A 2 -2.73 6.87 -5.62
C HIS A 2 -1.96 5.96 -4.66
N ASN A 3 -2.60 5.40 -3.63
CA ASN A 3 -1.87 4.50 -2.73
C ASN A 3 -1.42 3.19 -3.39
N ARG A 4 -2.10 2.73 -4.44
CA ARG A 4 -1.70 1.54 -5.20
C ARG A 4 -0.55 1.86 -6.15
N GLU A 5 -0.53 3.06 -6.71
CA GLU A 5 0.57 3.55 -7.55
C GLU A 5 1.88 3.59 -6.73
N HIS A 6 1.85 4.22 -5.56
CA HIS A 6 3.01 4.28 -4.67
C HIS A 6 3.45 2.92 -4.10
N GLU A 7 2.49 2.02 -3.81
CA GLU A 7 2.83 0.64 -3.43
C GLU A 7 3.65 -0.05 -4.52
N GLN A 8 3.23 0.10 -5.78
CA GLN A 8 3.88 -0.51 -6.92
C GLN A 8 5.27 0.11 -7.17
N GLU A 9 5.40 1.43 -7.09
CA GLU A 9 6.68 2.13 -7.20
C GLU A 9 7.69 1.63 -6.16
N PHE A 10 7.27 1.45 -4.91
CA PHE A 10 8.16 0.96 -3.84
C PHE A 10 8.61 -0.48 -4.07
N ARG A 11 7.74 -1.34 -4.62
CA ARG A 11 8.11 -2.71 -5.00
C ARG A 11 9.10 -2.72 -6.16
N GLU A 12 8.87 -1.90 -7.18
CA GLU A 12 9.78 -1.78 -8.32
C GLU A 12 11.15 -1.24 -7.91
N TRP A 13 11.19 -0.28 -6.98
CA TRP A 13 12.46 0.20 -6.42
C TRP A 13 13.16 -0.88 -5.61
N ALA A 14 12.42 -1.63 -4.79
CA ALA A 14 12.97 -2.73 -4.00
C ALA A 14 13.65 -3.79 -4.89
N ASP A 15 13.03 -4.14 -6.01
CA ASP A 15 13.59 -5.11 -6.96
C ASP A 15 14.85 -4.57 -7.65
N LYS A 16 14.87 -3.28 -8.01
CA LYS A 16 16.03 -2.63 -8.65
C LYS A 16 17.24 -2.52 -7.71
N ILE A 17 17.00 -2.19 -6.43
CA ILE A 17 18.05 -2.00 -5.42
C ILE A 17 18.47 -3.31 -4.75
N ALA A 18 17.70 -4.41 -4.86
CA ALA A 18 17.99 -5.69 -4.21
C ALA A 18 19.40 -6.24 -4.50
N PHE A 19 19.92 -5.98 -5.71
CA PHE A 19 21.28 -6.34 -6.09
C PHE A 19 22.36 -5.50 -5.39
N LEU A 20 22.07 -4.23 -5.11
CA LEU A 20 23.00 -3.26 -4.53
C LEU A 20 22.94 -3.22 -3.00
N SER A 21 21.75 -3.35 -2.41
CA SER A 21 21.55 -3.37 -0.98
C SER A 21 20.28 -4.13 -0.62
N LYS A 22 20.46 -5.29 0.03
CA LYS A 22 19.35 -6.09 0.56
C LYS A 22 18.59 -5.38 1.68
N GLU A 23 19.28 -4.60 2.49
CA GLU A 23 18.67 -3.86 3.60
C GLU A 23 17.72 -2.78 3.07
N VAL A 24 18.16 -1.99 2.09
CA VAL A 24 17.30 -0.95 1.49
C VAL A 24 16.13 -1.58 0.75
N ALA A 25 16.34 -2.70 0.05
CA ALA A 25 15.26 -3.44 -0.60
C ALA A 25 14.20 -3.94 0.40
N GLN A 26 14.63 -4.44 1.57
CA GLN A 26 13.72 -4.86 2.64
C GLN A 26 12.91 -3.69 3.20
N GLN A 27 13.55 -2.54 3.43
CA GLN A 27 12.87 -1.34 3.92
C GLN A 27 11.80 -0.86 2.93
N LEU A 28 12.08 -0.91 1.62
CA LEU A 28 11.13 -0.56 0.57
C LEU A 28 9.96 -1.56 0.48
N GLN A 29 10.23 -2.86 0.61
CA GLN A 29 9.17 -3.88 0.68
C GLN A 29 8.28 -3.69 1.91
N GLU A 30 8.87 -3.36 3.06
CA GLU A 30 8.11 -3.07 4.28
C GLU A 30 7.23 -1.82 4.10
N ALA A 31 7.77 -0.76 3.49
CA ALA A 31 7.01 0.44 3.18
C ALA A 31 5.81 0.13 2.26
N ALA A 32 6.03 -0.63 1.19
CA ALA A 32 4.96 -1.08 0.29
C ALA A 32 3.88 -1.89 1.05
N GLY A 33 4.29 -2.80 1.94
CA GLY A 33 3.37 -3.57 2.77
C GLY A 33 2.52 -2.71 3.70
N ARG A 34 3.12 -1.70 4.35
CA ARG A 34 2.41 -0.76 5.22
C ARG A 34 1.40 0.10 4.45
N MET A 35 1.74 0.54 3.24
CA MET A 35 0.80 1.28 2.37
C MET A 35 -0.38 0.42 1.90
N ALA A 36 -0.14 -0.85 1.55
CA ALA A 36 -1.19 -1.79 1.21
C ALA A 36 -2.17 -1.99 2.38
N ALA A 37 -1.64 -2.14 3.61
CA ALA A 37 -2.45 -2.27 4.82
C ALA A 37 -3.30 -1.01 5.08
N ALA A 38 -2.70 0.18 4.97
CA ALA A 38 -3.42 1.45 5.11
C ALA A 38 -4.54 1.58 4.07
N SER A 39 -4.27 1.21 2.82
CA SER A 39 -5.25 1.25 1.73
C SER A 39 -6.44 0.34 1.99
N ASN A 40 -6.19 -0.88 2.48
CA ASN A 40 -7.24 -1.82 2.86
C ASN A 40 -8.12 -1.26 3.99
N ASN A 41 -7.52 -0.64 5.00
CA ASN A 41 -8.26 -0.03 6.10
C ASN A 41 -9.16 1.13 5.63
N LEU A 42 -8.64 1.99 4.75
CA LEU A 42 -9.43 3.07 4.15
C LEU A 42 -10.58 2.55 3.29
N GLU A 43 -10.37 1.44 2.57
CA GLU A 43 -11.40 0.81 1.75
C GLU A 43 -12.53 0.23 2.61
N LYS A 44 -12.19 -0.47 3.71
CA LYS A 44 -13.18 -0.94 4.68
C LYS A 44 -13.98 0.22 5.28
N ALA A 45 -13.32 1.32 5.66
CA ALA A 45 -13.98 2.50 6.18
C ALA A 45 -14.97 3.11 5.16
N ARG A 46 -14.56 3.21 3.87
CA ARG A 46 -15.45 3.65 2.78
C ARG A 46 -16.67 2.74 2.62
N GLN A 47 -16.48 1.42 2.66
CA GLN A 47 -17.58 0.46 2.54
C GLN A 47 -18.58 0.57 3.69
N VAL A 48 -18.10 0.76 4.92
CA VAL A 48 -18.99 0.99 6.07
C VAL A 48 -19.78 2.29 5.90
N LEU A 49 -19.12 3.37 5.49
CA LEU A 49 -19.78 4.65 5.23
C LEU A 49 -20.84 4.55 4.12
N ALA A 50 -20.56 3.83 3.04
CA ALA A 50 -21.51 3.61 1.95
C ALA A 50 -22.76 2.86 2.43
N LYS A 51 -22.58 1.75 3.17
CA LYS A 51 -23.71 0.99 3.75
C LYS A 51 -24.57 1.82 4.68
N ASN A 52 -23.96 2.68 5.49
CA ASN A 52 -24.68 3.56 6.41
C ASN A 52 -25.44 4.68 5.69
N LYS A 53 -25.04 5.06 4.46
CA LYS A 53 -25.73 6.06 3.64
C LYS A 53 -26.89 5.49 2.80
N GLU A 54 -26.86 4.20 2.48
CA GLU A 54 -27.93 3.52 1.74
C GLU A 54 -29.04 2.96 2.65
N GLY A 55 -28.80 2.95 3.97
CA GLY A 55 -29.75 2.50 4.99
C GLY A 55 -30.48 3.60 5.76
N ASP A 56 -30.31 4.86 5.36
CA ASP A 56 -31.01 6.07 5.84
C ASP A 56 -31.97 6.57 4.74
#